data_AF-A0A9E4HT06-F1
#
_entry.id   AF-A0A9E4HT06-F1
#
_cell.length_a   1.000
_cell.length_b   1.000
_cell.length_c   1.000
_cell.angle_alpha   90.00
_cell.angle_beta   90.00
_cell.angle_gamma   90.00
#
_symmetry.space_group_name_H-M   'P 1'
#
loop_
_entity.id
_entity.type
_entity.pdbx_description
1 polymer ?
#
loop_
_entity_poly.entity_id
_entity_poly.type
_entity_poly.pdbx_seq_one_letter_code
_entity_poly.pdbx_strand_id
1 'polypeptide(L)' 'IASQAVAGAMDALIGGDPERHDELVLDAVRAVEAGTAVLFAQFSMERILPRSAAARPDPVVGPASESVARLRRLITQG' A
#
# COMPACT_ATOMS: atom_id res chain seq x y z
N ILE A 1 -9.52 10.03 -10.11
CA ILE A 1 -8.43 9.44 -9.30
C ILE A 1 -8.02 10.50 -8.29
N ALA A 2 -8.11 10.21 -7.00
CA ALA A 2 -7.67 11.10 -5.93
C ALA A 2 -6.46 10.48 -5.21
N SER A 3 -5.59 11.30 -4.63
CA SER A 3 -4.47 10.84 -3.80
C SER A 3 -4.59 11.43 -2.40
N GLN A 4 -4.25 10.61 -1.40
CA GLN A 4 -4.28 10.99 0.00
C GLN A 4 -2.99 10.50 0.66
N ALA A 5 -2.33 11.38 1.39
CA ALA A 5 -1.21 11.00 2.24
C ALA A 5 -1.71 10.44 3.58
N VAL A 6 -1.02 9.42 4.09
CA VAL A 6 -1.22 8.93 5.46
C VAL A 6 -0.24 9.68 6.36
N ALA A 7 -0.74 10.72 7.03
CA ALA A 7 0.09 11.58 7.88
C ALA A 7 0.82 10.76 8.95
N GLY A 8 2.12 11.02 9.13
CA GLY A 8 2.97 10.38 10.13
C GLY A 8 3.40 8.94 9.81
N ALA A 9 2.86 8.29 8.78
CA ALA A 9 3.25 6.91 8.44
C ALA A 9 4.74 6.82 8.05
N MET A 10 5.19 7.69 7.15
CA MET A 10 6.60 7.71 6.74
C MET A 10 7.53 8.16 7.87
N ASP A 11 7.09 9.09 8.72
CA ASP A 11 7.89 9.55 9.86
C ASP A 11 8.09 8.42 10.87
N ALA A 12 7.05 7.62 11.17
CA ALA A 12 7.16 6.45 12.01
C ALA A 12 8.16 5.43 11.44
N LEU A 13 8.08 5.17 10.13
CA LEU A 13 9.00 4.25 9.47
C LEU A 13 10.46 4.74 9.53
N ILE A 14 10.69 6.02 9.24
CA ILE A 14 12.03 6.64 9.31
C ILE A 14 12.54 6.67 10.75
N GLY A 15 11.65 6.87 11.73
CA GLY A 15 11.95 6.86 13.16
C GLY A 15 12.22 5.47 13.75
N GLY A 16 12.13 4.40 12.94
CA GLY A 16 12.37 3.03 13.39
C GLY A 16 11.17 2.37 14.07
N ASP A 17 9.95 2.87 13.84
CA ASP A 17 8.69 2.28 14.30
C ASP A 17 7.85 1.77 13.11
N PRO A 18 8.24 0.62 12.54
CA PRO A 18 7.56 0.04 11.41
C PRO A 18 6.12 -0.42 11.72
N GLU A 19 5.86 -0.90 12.93
CA GLU A 19 4.54 -1.34 13.36
C GLU A 19 3.57 -0.15 13.36
N ARG A 20 4.00 1.02 13.85
CA ARG A 20 3.20 2.23 13.82
C ARG A 20 2.91 2.72 12.40
N HIS A 21 3.89 2.64 11.49
CA HIS A 21 3.64 2.90 10.07
C HIS A 21 2.50 2.01 9.54
N ASP A 22 2.56 0.72 9.85
CA ASP A 22 1.59 -0.27 9.35
C ASP A 22 0.18 -0.05 9.90
N GLU A 23 0.06 0.29 11.18
CA GLU A 23 -1.21 0.65 11.80
C GLU A 23 -1.84 1.86 11.14
N LEU A 24 -1.06 2.93 10.94
CA LEU A 24 -1.55 4.17 10.32
C LEU A 24 -2.06 3.93 8.89
N VAL A 25 -1.34 3.12 8.12
CA VAL A 25 -1.75 2.77 6.75
C VAL A 25 -3.01 1.90 6.78
N LEU A 26 -3.09 0.90 7.66
CA LEU A 26 -4.27 0.04 7.77
C LEU A 26 -5.53 0.81 8.17
N ASP A 27 -5.40 1.75 9.10
CA ASP A 27 -6.51 2.60 9.53
C ASP A 27 -6.99 3.52 8.39
N ALA A 28 -6.06 4.07 7.60
CA ALA A 28 -6.41 4.82 6.41
C ALA A 28 -7.17 3.97 5.38
N VAL A 29 -6.74 2.72 5.15
CA VAL A 29 -7.42 1.78 4.23
C VAL A 29 -8.85 1.47 4.69
N ARG A 30 -9.05 1.30 6.01
CA ARG A 30 -10.37 1.05 6.60
C ARG A 30 -11.31 2.24 6.50
N ALA A 31 -10.77 3.45 6.50
CA ALA A 31 -11.55 4.69 6.42
C ALA A 31 -12.00 5.03 4.98
N VAL A 32 -11.43 4.40 3.96
CA VAL A 32 -11.82 4.62 2.57
C VAL A 32 -13.24 4.06 2.32
N GLU A 33 -14.08 4.84 1.64
CA GLU A 33 -15.47 4.49 1.31
C GLU A 33 -15.59 3.11 0.64
N ALA A 34 -16.66 2.37 0.97
CA ALA A 34 -16.97 1.10 0.33
C ALA A 34 -17.17 1.28 -1.18
N GLY A 35 -16.79 0.29 -1.99
CA GLY A 35 -16.84 0.39 -3.45
C GLY A 35 -15.65 1.14 -4.06
N THR A 36 -14.69 1.58 -3.24
CA THR A 36 -13.47 2.25 -3.71
C THR A 36 -12.27 1.30 -3.67
N ALA A 37 -11.55 1.19 -4.79
CA ALA A 37 -10.28 0.49 -4.85
C ALA A 37 -9.14 1.38 -4.31
N VAL A 38 -8.20 0.79 -3.58
CA VAL A 38 -7.05 1.49 -3.00
C VAL A 38 -5.78 1.06 -3.74
N LEU A 39 -4.99 2.04 -4.19
CA LEU A 39 -3.65 1.82 -4.72
C LEU A 39 -2.62 2.38 -3.73
N PHE A 40 -1.75 1.52 -3.23
CA PHE A 40 -0.59 1.94 -2.48
C PHE A 40 0.45 2.58 -3.40
N ALA A 41 0.89 3.77 -3.03
CA ALA A 41 1.79 4.58 -3.85
C ALA A 41 3.28 4.46 -3.44
N GLN A 42 3.58 3.76 -2.34
CA GLN A 42 4.92 3.69 -1.75
C GLN A 42 5.33 2.25 -1.45
N PHE A 43 6.58 1.88 -1.77
CA PHE A 43 7.11 0.52 -1.58
C PHE A 43 7.01 0.01 -0.14
N SER A 44 7.16 0.89 0.86
CA SER A 44 7.03 0.52 2.27
C SER A 44 5.66 -0.08 2.62
N MET A 45 4.62 0.28 1.87
CA MET A 45 3.26 -0.20 2.09
C MET A 45 3.05 -1.64 1.60
N GLU A 46 3.98 -2.24 0.83
CA GLU A 46 3.88 -3.63 0.40
C GLU A 46 3.78 -4.59 1.61
N ARG A 47 4.47 -4.27 2.71
CA ARG A 47 4.45 -5.08 3.93
C ARG A 47 3.05 -5.22 4.53
N ILE A 48 2.21 -4.19 4.41
CA ILE A 48 0.86 -4.19 4.99
C ILE A 48 -0.22 -4.57 3.98
N LEU A 49 0.16 -4.91 2.74
CA LEU A 49 -0.78 -5.29 1.68
C LEU A 49 -1.69 -6.48 2.08
N PRO A 50 -1.20 -7.60 2.64
CA PRO A 50 -2.06 -8.74 2.98
C PRO A 50 -3.13 -8.39 4.03
N ARG A 51 -2.75 -7.62 5.05
CA ARG A 51 -3.69 -7.20 6.11
C ARG A 51 -4.69 -6.17 5.59
N SER A 52 -4.26 -5.30 4.69
CA SER A 52 -5.12 -4.29 4.06
C SER A 52 -6.14 -4.93 3.13
N ALA A 53 -5.73 -5.92 2.33
CA ALA A 53 -6.61 -6.71 1.48
C ALA A 53 -7.62 -7.56 2.29
N ALA A 54 -7.23 -8.05 3.47
CA ALA A 54 -8.14 -8.77 4.36
C ALA A 54 -9.10 -7.85 5.12
N ALA A 55 -8.81 -6.55 5.24
CA ALA A 55 -9.59 -5.61 6.04
C ALA A 55 -10.82 -5.06 5.32
N ARG A 56 -10.95 -5.26 4.01
CA ARG A 56 -12.08 -4.76 3.21
C ARG A 56 -12.35 -5.66 2.00
N PRO A 57 -13.59 -5.71 1.49
CA PRO A 57 -13.91 -6.50 0.30
C PRO A 57 -13.39 -5.90 -1.01
N ASP A 58 -13.21 -4.57 -1.07
CA ASP A 58 -12.75 -3.89 -2.28
C ASP A 58 -11.23 -4.04 -2.48
N PRO A 59 -10.73 -4.01 -3.73
CA PRO A 59 -9.32 -4.25 -4.02
C PRO A 59 -8.36 -3.28 -3.33
N VAL A 60 -7.27 -3.82 -2.78
CA VAL A 60 -6.07 -3.07 -2.38
C VAL A 60 -4.91 -3.59 -3.24
N VAL A 61 -4.25 -2.68 -3.96
CA VAL A 61 -3.16 -3.00 -4.90
C VAL A 61 -1.85 -2.42 -4.37
N GLY A 62 -0.82 -3.28 -4.27
CA GLY A 62 0.53 -2.90 -3.83
C GLY A 62 1.37 -2.29 -4.96
N PRO A 63 2.33 -1.39 -4.65
CA PRO A 63 3.17 -0.76 -5.67
C PRO A 63 4.37 -1.61 -6.08
N ALA A 64 4.88 -2.46 -5.19
CA ALA A 64 6.16 -3.14 -5.41
C ALA A 64 5.99 -4.37 -6.28
N SER A 65 4.99 -5.19 -5.97
CA SER A 65 4.72 -6.44 -6.67
C SER A 65 4.33 -6.20 -8.14
N GLU A 66 3.48 -5.21 -8.42
CA GLU A 66 3.09 -4.90 -9.81
C GLU A 66 4.22 -4.23 -10.61
N SER A 67 4.97 -3.30 -10.01
CA SER A 67 6.11 -2.65 -10.69
C SER A 67 7.22 -3.65 -11.00
N VAL A 68 7.53 -4.56 -10.08
CA VAL A 68 8.49 -5.66 -10.30
C VAL A 68 7.96 -6.66 -11.33
N ALA A 69 6.67 -7.01 -11.28
CA ALA A 69 6.06 -7.89 -12.28
C ALA A 69 6.15 -7.29 -13.69
N ARG A 70 5.87 -5.99 -13.83
CA ARG A 70 6.02 -5.27 -15.10
C ARG A 70 7.46 -5.24 -15.58
N LEU A 71 8.42 -4.94 -14.70
CA LEU A 71 9.84 -4.94 -15.04
C LEU A 71 10.32 -6.33 -15.51
N ARG A 72 9.91 -7.40 -14.81
CA ARG A 72 10.22 -8.79 -15.23
C ARG A 72 9.69 -9.10 -16.62
N ARG A 73 8.44 -8.71 -16.94
CA ARG A 73 7.88 -8.92 -18.28
C ARG A 73 8.73 -8.24 -19.36
N LEU A 74 9.16 -7.00 -19.12
CA LEU A 74 10.00 -6.26 -20.07
C LEU A 74 11.38 -6.88 -20.27
N ILE A 75 12.01 -7.40 -19.20
CA ILE A 75 13.33 -8.04 -19.29
C ILE A 75 13.25 -9.40 -20.00
N THR A 76 12.16 -10.15 -19.80
CA THR A 76 12.04 -11.53 -20.34
C THR A 76 11.49 -11.55 -21.78
N GLN A 77 10.97 -10.42 -22.27
CA GLN A 77 10.49 -10.25 -23.65
C GLN A 77 11.52 -9.55 -24.56
N GLY A 78 12.67 -9.14 -24.01
CA GLY A 78 13.76 -8.48 -24.72
C GLY A 78 14.90 -9.40 -25.10
#